data_AF-A0A817V4T0-F1
#
_entry.id   AF-A0A817V4T0-F1
#
_cell.length_a   1.000
_cell.length_b   1.000
_cell.length_c   1.000
_cell.angle_alpha   90.00
_cell.angle_beta   90.00
_cell.angle_gamma   90.00
#
_symmetry.space_group_name_H-M   'P 1'
#
loop_
_entity.id
_entity.type
_entity.pdbx_description
1 polymer ?
#
loop_
_entity_poly.entity_id
_entity_poly.type
_entity_poly.pdbx_seq_one_letter_code
_entity_poly.pdbx_strand_id
1 'polypeptide(L)'
;MKANPALYVLREGIRKGLQLYSSKPTEPYLSSQNYDELFSNQIIWFVDDTNVYRVTIHKTYEGNLTTKPINGAIFIFNPRTGQLFLKIIHTSVWAGQKRLGQLAKWATDEKVAALIRSFPFEEQPKQIIVTRKGMLDPLQVHLLDFPNIVIKGSELQLPFQACLKIEKFGDLILKATEPQMIIFNLYDDWLKSISSYAAFSRLILILKALHVNNDRAKMILKPDKTTITEIHHI
;
A
#
# COMPACT_ATOMS: atom_id res chain seq x y z
N MET A 1 -25.05 2.06 -21.35
CA MET A 1 -24.68 3.50 -21.27
C MET A 1 -24.37 3.97 -19.85
N LYS A 2 -25.29 3.88 -18.86
CA LYS A 2 -25.09 4.50 -17.52
C LYS A 2 -23.99 3.85 -16.63
N ALA A 3 -23.86 2.52 -16.67
CA ALA A 3 -23.02 1.73 -15.74
C ALA A 3 -21.62 1.35 -16.27
N ASN A 4 -21.23 1.79 -17.47
CA ASN A 4 -19.92 1.44 -18.02
C ASN A 4 -18.80 2.23 -17.30
N PRO A 5 -17.77 1.56 -16.72
CA PRO A 5 -16.70 2.22 -15.98
C PRO A 5 -15.84 3.17 -16.83
N ALA A 6 -15.51 2.81 -18.07
CA ALA A 6 -14.71 3.66 -18.96
C ALA A 6 -15.46 4.96 -19.33
N LEU A 7 -16.77 4.86 -19.63
CA LEU A 7 -17.61 6.03 -19.84
C LEU A 7 -17.78 6.86 -18.57
N TYR A 8 -17.70 6.25 -17.37
CA TYR A 8 -17.70 6.99 -16.10
C TYR A 8 -16.40 7.80 -15.95
N VAL A 9 -15.24 7.18 -16.16
CA VAL A 9 -13.93 7.87 -16.11
C VAL A 9 -13.89 9.05 -17.10
N LEU A 10 -14.39 8.86 -18.33
CA LEU A 10 -14.47 9.94 -19.32
C LEU A 10 -15.35 11.11 -18.83
N ARG A 11 -16.54 10.81 -18.28
CA ARG A 11 -17.46 11.83 -17.74
C ARG A 11 -16.84 12.60 -16.58
N GLU A 12 -16.17 11.93 -15.65
CA GLU A 12 -15.51 12.58 -14.51
C GLU A 12 -14.28 13.39 -14.95
N GLY A 13 -13.54 12.91 -15.96
CA GLY A 13 -12.46 13.68 -16.59
C GLY A 13 -12.96 15.00 -17.20
N ILE A 14 -14.06 14.96 -17.95
CA ILE A 14 -14.71 16.16 -18.50
C ILE A 14 -15.18 17.09 -17.38
N ARG A 15 -15.81 16.57 -16.31
CA ARG A 15 -16.24 17.38 -15.16
C ARG A 15 -15.09 18.08 -14.46
N LYS A 16 -13.98 17.37 -14.19
CA LYS A 16 -12.77 17.94 -13.59
C LYS A 16 -12.21 19.06 -14.48
N GLY A 17 -12.14 18.83 -15.79
CA GLY A 17 -11.70 19.84 -16.76
C GLY A 17 -12.59 21.09 -16.79
N LEU A 18 -13.91 20.90 -16.64
CA LEU A 18 -14.90 21.99 -16.58
C LEU A 18 -15.15 22.55 -15.17
N GLN A 19 -14.46 22.04 -14.14
CA GLN A 19 -14.66 22.39 -12.73
C GLN A 19 -16.12 22.27 -12.25
N LEU A 20 -16.85 21.28 -12.77
CA LEU A 20 -18.23 21.00 -12.38
C LEU A 20 -18.27 20.01 -11.22
N TYR A 21 -18.66 20.48 -10.03
CA TYR A 21 -18.79 19.65 -8.84
C TYR A 21 -20.26 19.27 -8.59
N SER A 22 -20.51 18.00 -8.25
CA SER A 22 -21.85 17.53 -7.87
C SER A 22 -21.76 16.67 -6.63
N SER A 23 -22.69 16.83 -5.69
CA SER A 23 -22.85 16.03 -4.47
C SER A 23 -23.47 14.65 -4.73
N LYS A 24 -23.01 13.93 -5.75
CA LYS A 24 -23.48 12.58 -5.98
C LYS A 24 -23.11 11.69 -4.78
N PRO A 25 -23.99 10.77 -4.35
CA PRO A 25 -23.61 9.77 -3.38
C PRO A 25 -22.45 8.96 -3.96
N THR A 26 -21.28 9.14 -3.36
CA THR A 26 -20.10 8.31 -3.62
C THR A 26 -20.14 7.15 -2.64
N GLU A 27 -19.51 6.02 -2.99
CA GLU A 27 -19.32 4.99 -2.00
C GLU A 27 -18.55 5.57 -0.79
N PRO A 28 -19.01 5.28 0.43
CA PRO A 28 -18.39 5.83 1.62
C PRO A 28 -16.94 5.33 1.71
N TYR A 29 -16.04 6.24 2.06
CA TYR A 29 -14.66 5.86 2.35
C TYR A 29 -14.61 4.96 3.59
N LEU A 30 -13.50 4.23 3.72
CA LEU A 30 -13.21 3.53 4.96
C LEU A 30 -13.01 4.57 6.07
N SER A 31 -13.84 4.47 7.10
CA SER A 31 -13.87 5.30 8.30
C SER A 31 -14.01 4.41 9.54
N SER A 32 -14.07 5.02 10.73
CA SER A 32 -14.30 4.28 11.97
C SER A 32 -15.69 3.62 12.03
N GLN A 33 -16.66 4.09 11.23
CA GLN A 33 -18.05 3.59 11.26
C GLN A 33 -18.22 2.27 10.50
N ASN A 34 -17.41 2.04 9.45
CA ASN A 34 -17.48 0.84 8.60
C ASN A 34 -16.19 0.00 8.69
N TYR A 35 -15.39 0.21 9.73
CA TYR A 35 -14.12 -0.49 9.94
C TYR A 35 -14.28 -2.01 10.01
N ASP A 36 -15.42 -2.48 10.54
CA ASP A 36 -15.71 -3.92 10.68
C ASP A 36 -15.93 -4.61 9.33
N GLU A 37 -16.27 -3.87 8.26
CA GLU A 37 -16.43 -4.43 6.90
C GLU A 37 -15.12 -5.06 6.37
N LEU A 38 -13.97 -4.60 6.88
CA LEU A 38 -12.64 -5.13 6.55
C LEU A 38 -12.50 -6.63 6.84
N PHE A 39 -13.30 -7.16 7.76
CA PHE A 39 -13.22 -8.54 8.25
C PHE A 39 -14.36 -9.41 7.74
N SER A 40 -15.08 -8.96 6.71
CA SER A 40 -16.08 -9.75 6.02
C SER A 40 -15.46 -10.94 5.25
N ASN A 41 -16.33 -11.78 4.68
CA ASN A 41 -15.88 -12.90 3.83
C ASN A 41 -15.30 -12.45 2.48
N GLN A 42 -15.35 -11.16 2.15
CA GLN A 42 -14.74 -10.63 0.94
C GLN A 42 -13.21 -10.54 1.04
N ILE A 43 -12.52 -10.72 -0.08
CA ILE A 43 -11.08 -10.47 -0.18
C ILE A 43 -10.89 -8.96 -0.37
N ILE A 44 -10.28 -8.32 0.62
CA ILE A 44 -10.03 -6.88 0.64
C ILE A 44 -8.52 -6.66 0.68
N TRP A 45 -8.01 -5.80 -0.19
CA TRP A 45 -6.61 -5.40 -0.17
C TRP A 45 -6.46 -3.92 0.15
N PHE A 46 -5.55 -3.60 1.06
CA PHE A 46 -4.99 -2.27 1.20
C PHE A 46 -3.86 -2.08 0.20
N VAL A 47 -3.79 -0.92 -0.43
CA VAL A 47 -2.66 -0.50 -1.28
C VAL A 47 -2.09 0.79 -0.71
N ASP A 48 -0.82 0.74 -0.30
CA ASP A 48 -0.06 1.90 0.13
C ASP A 48 1.13 2.15 -0.81
N ASP A 49 1.12 3.32 -1.45
CA ASP A 49 2.13 3.77 -2.40
C ASP A 49 3.11 4.79 -1.78
N THR A 50 3.07 4.95 -0.45
CA THR A 50 3.87 5.95 0.28
C THR A 50 5.37 5.79 0.05
N ASN A 51 5.86 4.56 0.01
CA ASN A 51 7.28 4.24 -0.12
C ASN A 51 7.72 3.78 -1.51
N VAL A 52 6.92 4.05 -2.56
CA VAL A 52 7.23 3.63 -3.94
C VAL A 52 8.35 4.44 -4.54
N TYR A 53 8.26 5.77 -4.49
CA TYR A 53 9.32 6.66 -4.95
C TYR A 53 9.96 7.36 -3.77
N ARG A 54 11.16 6.90 -3.42
CA ARG A 54 11.96 7.39 -2.29
C ARG A 54 13.23 8.03 -2.82
N VAL A 55 13.66 9.09 -2.15
CA VAL A 55 14.88 9.82 -2.51
C VAL A 55 15.76 10.05 -1.30
N THR A 56 17.06 10.06 -1.51
CA THR A 56 18.05 10.60 -0.58
C THR A 56 18.55 11.95 -1.08
N ILE A 57 18.65 12.91 -0.17
CA ILE A 57 19.15 14.25 -0.48
C ILE A 57 20.64 14.24 -0.23
N HIS A 58 21.43 14.71 -1.19
CA HIS A 58 22.87 14.88 -1.07
C HIS A 58 23.26 16.29 -1.52
N LYS A 59 24.25 16.85 -0.83
CA LYS A 59 24.80 18.17 -1.16
C LYS A 59 25.91 17.98 -2.18
N THR A 60 25.84 18.69 -3.29
CA THR A 60 26.91 18.71 -4.29
C THR A 60 28.08 19.54 -3.79
N TYR A 61 29.23 19.41 -4.45
CA TYR A 61 30.43 20.20 -4.15
C TYR A 61 30.16 21.72 -4.25
N GLU A 62 29.36 22.13 -5.22
CA GLU A 62 28.92 23.53 -5.43
C GLU A 62 27.93 24.03 -4.36
N GLY A 63 27.51 23.16 -3.43
CA GLY A 63 26.60 23.51 -2.35
C GLY A 63 25.11 23.29 -2.65
N ASN A 64 24.76 22.88 -3.88
CA ASN A 64 23.38 22.61 -4.28
C ASN A 64 22.86 21.31 -3.66
N LEU A 65 21.58 21.28 -3.27
CA LEU A 65 20.92 20.06 -2.82
C LEU A 65 20.36 19.31 -4.02
N THR A 66 20.76 18.05 -4.17
CA THR A 66 20.30 17.16 -5.25
C THR A 66 19.70 15.89 -4.68
N THR A 67 18.74 15.30 -5.38
CA THR A 67 18.04 14.08 -4.94
C THR A 67 18.51 12.89 -5.76
N LYS A 68 18.78 11.76 -5.10
CA LYS A 68 19.05 10.47 -5.73
C LYS A 68 17.92 9.50 -5.38
N PRO A 69 17.32 8.82 -6.37
CA PRO A 69 16.33 7.81 -6.07
C PRO A 69 16.99 6.62 -5.37
N ILE A 70 16.26 6.01 -4.44
CA ILE A 70 16.61 4.74 -3.82
C ILE A 70 15.50 3.72 -4.09
N ASN A 71 15.76 2.44 -3.79
CA ASN A 71 14.74 1.41 -3.91
C ASN A 71 13.52 1.74 -3.06
N GLY A 72 12.35 1.53 -3.66
CA GLY A 72 11.06 1.68 -3.03
C GLY A 72 10.31 0.35 -2.98
N ALA A 73 9.12 0.39 -2.41
CA ALA A 73 8.22 -0.75 -2.44
C ALA A 73 6.76 -0.33 -2.48
N ILE A 74 5.95 -1.13 -3.18
CA ILE A 74 4.49 -1.09 -3.09
C ILE A 74 4.10 -2.07 -1.99
N PHE A 75 3.22 -1.61 -1.10
CA PHE A 75 2.71 -2.40 0.01
C PHE A 75 1.25 -2.78 -0.26
N ILE A 76 0.98 -4.08 -0.45
CA ILE A 76 -0.37 -4.60 -0.71
C ILE A 76 -0.71 -5.59 0.39
N PHE A 77 -1.74 -5.32 1.19
CA PHE A 77 -2.00 -6.05 2.43
C PHE A 77 -3.44 -6.53 2.57
N ASN A 78 -3.62 -7.79 2.94
CA ASN A 78 -4.92 -8.37 3.26
C ASN A 78 -5.17 -8.32 4.78
N PRO A 79 -6.10 -7.48 5.27
CA PRO A 79 -6.33 -7.30 6.70
C PRO A 79 -6.98 -8.51 7.37
N ARG A 80 -7.60 -9.42 6.62
CA ARG A 80 -8.21 -10.62 7.18
C ARG A 80 -7.17 -11.72 7.41
N THR A 81 -6.30 -11.96 6.44
CA THR A 81 -5.34 -13.07 6.49
C THR A 81 -3.96 -12.66 7.02
N GLY A 82 -3.64 -11.37 7.02
CA GLY A 82 -2.31 -10.87 7.35
C GLY A 82 -1.31 -10.93 6.19
N GLN A 83 -1.73 -11.46 5.03
CA GLN A 83 -0.85 -11.61 3.87
C GLN A 83 -0.43 -10.25 3.31
N LEU A 84 0.88 -10.07 3.16
CA LEU A 84 1.51 -8.90 2.56
C LEU A 84 2.19 -9.31 1.27
N PHE A 85 1.83 -8.65 0.17
CA PHE A 85 2.58 -8.65 -1.07
C PHE A 85 3.42 -7.37 -1.11
N LEU A 86 4.73 -7.54 -0.95
CA LEU A 86 5.71 -6.46 -0.99
C LEU A 86 6.40 -6.48 -2.36
N LYS A 87 6.01 -5.56 -3.24
CA LYS A 87 6.65 -5.41 -4.56
C LYS A 87 7.77 -4.40 -4.46
N ILE A 88 9.02 -4.85 -4.59
CA ILE A 88 10.18 -3.97 -4.65
C ILE A 88 10.23 -3.28 -6.01
N ILE A 89 10.42 -1.96 -5.96
CA ILE A 89 10.64 -1.11 -7.13
C ILE A 89 12.10 -0.68 -7.12
N HIS A 90 12.89 -1.29 -7.99
CA HIS A 90 14.31 -1.00 -8.14
C HIS A 90 14.52 0.37 -8.81
N THR A 91 15.63 1.03 -8.46
CA THR A 91 16.00 2.35 -9.01
C THR A 91 16.06 2.42 -10.54
N SER A 92 16.30 1.29 -11.23
CA SER A 92 16.32 1.22 -12.69
C SER A 92 15.01 1.65 -13.35
N VAL A 93 13.87 1.54 -12.65
CA VAL A 93 12.56 2.00 -13.15
C VAL A 93 12.53 3.53 -13.35
N TRP A 94 13.36 4.26 -12.61
CA TRP A 94 13.41 5.73 -12.66
C TRP A 94 14.44 6.26 -13.67
N ALA A 95 15.27 5.38 -14.25
CA ALA A 95 16.35 5.78 -15.14
C ALA A 95 15.82 6.45 -16.42
N GLY A 96 16.33 7.66 -16.71
CA GLY A 96 15.93 8.42 -17.90
C GLY A 96 14.53 9.05 -17.83
N GLN A 97 13.81 8.90 -16.72
CA GLN A 97 12.43 9.38 -16.58
C GLN A 97 12.35 10.77 -15.93
N LYS A 98 11.33 11.53 -16.31
CA LYS A 98 10.97 12.83 -15.69
C LYS A 98 9.62 12.71 -14.99
N ARG A 99 9.31 13.67 -14.10
CA ARG A 99 8.05 13.70 -13.32
C ARG A 99 7.81 12.41 -12.51
N LEU A 100 8.86 11.95 -11.85
CA LEU A 100 8.90 10.67 -11.12
C LEU A 100 7.79 10.51 -10.07
N GLY A 101 7.32 11.59 -9.45
CA GLY A 101 6.19 11.53 -8.52
C GLY A 101 4.86 11.12 -9.15
N GLN A 102 4.61 11.48 -10.42
CA GLN A 102 3.45 10.98 -11.16
C GLN A 102 3.72 9.56 -11.63
N LEU A 103 4.90 9.30 -12.19
CA LEU A 103 5.30 7.98 -12.67
C LEU A 103 5.20 6.91 -11.56
N ALA A 104 5.51 7.27 -10.31
CA ALA A 104 5.38 6.35 -9.17
C ALA A 104 3.96 5.82 -8.99
N LYS A 105 2.94 6.66 -9.21
CA LYS A 105 1.53 6.26 -9.12
C LYS A 105 1.15 5.32 -10.26
N TRP A 106 1.59 5.66 -11.48
CA TRP A 106 1.43 4.85 -12.70
C TRP A 106 2.24 3.55 -12.71
N ALA A 107 3.33 3.49 -11.96
CA ALA A 107 4.06 2.25 -11.76
C ALA A 107 3.33 1.37 -10.73
N THR A 108 2.65 2.00 -9.76
CA THR A 108 1.96 1.27 -8.69
C THR A 108 0.71 0.58 -9.21
N ASP A 109 -0.16 1.32 -9.90
CA ASP A 109 -1.40 0.77 -10.45
C ASP A 109 -1.15 -0.33 -11.49
N GLU A 110 -0.15 -0.19 -12.35
CA GLU A 110 0.26 -1.22 -13.31
C GLU A 110 0.67 -2.52 -12.60
N LYS A 111 1.49 -2.43 -11.54
CA LYS A 111 1.92 -3.62 -10.77
C LYS A 111 0.79 -4.21 -9.93
N VAL A 112 -0.12 -3.40 -9.40
CA VAL A 112 -1.33 -3.90 -8.73
C VAL A 112 -2.23 -4.64 -9.72
N ALA A 113 -2.49 -4.09 -10.89
CA ALA A 113 -3.29 -4.74 -11.94
C ALA A 113 -2.64 -6.04 -12.42
N ALA A 114 -1.32 -6.04 -12.65
CA ALA A 114 -0.58 -7.25 -13.02
C ALA A 114 -0.63 -8.33 -11.91
N LEU A 115 -0.57 -7.92 -10.63
CA LEU A 115 -0.73 -8.84 -9.51
C LEU A 115 -2.13 -9.47 -9.52
N ILE A 116 -3.19 -8.68 -9.67
CA ILE A 116 -4.57 -9.20 -9.72
C ILE A 116 -4.72 -10.20 -10.88
N ARG A 117 -4.17 -9.90 -12.06
CA ARG A 117 -4.18 -10.81 -13.22
C ARG A 117 -3.47 -12.15 -12.96
N SER A 118 -2.52 -12.18 -12.02
CA SER A 118 -1.80 -13.41 -11.67
C SER A 118 -2.58 -14.35 -10.75
N PHE A 119 -3.67 -13.87 -10.13
CA PHE A 119 -4.52 -14.68 -9.26
C PHE A 119 -5.69 -15.31 -10.02
N PRO A 120 -6.08 -16.56 -9.67
CA PRO A 120 -7.36 -17.13 -10.06
C PRO A 120 -8.53 -16.24 -9.64
N PHE A 121 -9.66 -16.33 -10.34
CA PHE A 121 -10.82 -15.45 -10.14
C PHE A 121 -11.37 -15.50 -8.70
N GLU A 122 -11.25 -16.64 -8.05
CA GLU A 122 -11.69 -16.91 -6.67
C GLU A 122 -10.85 -16.16 -5.63
N GLU A 123 -9.56 -15.93 -5.94
CA GLU A 123 -8.60 -15.28 -5.05
C GLU A 123 -8.42 -13.77 -5.33
N GLN A 124 -9.04 -13.28 -6.40
CA GLN A 124 -9.00 -11.85 -6.73
C GLN A 124 -9.76 -11.02 -5.68
N PRO A 125 -9.23 -9.83 -5.33
CA PRO A 125 -9.89 -8.94 -4.37
C PRO A 125 -11.24 -8.49 -4.90
N LYS A 126 -12.25 -8.42 -4.04
CA LYS A 126 -13.54 -7.76 -4.34
C LYS A 126 -13.50 -6.27 -4.03
N GLN A 127 -12.59 -5.86 -3.14
CA GLN A 127 -12.41 -4.47 -2.78
C GLN A 127 -10.92 -4.13 -2.63
N ILE A 128 -10.53 -2.97 -3.15
CA ILE A 128 -9.22 -2.36 -2.97
C ILE A 128 -9.40 -1.03 -2.25
N ILE A 129 -8.70 -0.87 -1.14
CA ILE A 129 -8.70 0.34 -0.33
C ILE A 129 -7.34 1.02 -0.44
N VAL A 130 -7.33 2.24 -0.96
CA VAL A 130 -6.09 3.03 -1.05
C VAL A 130 -5.92 3.93 0.17
N THR A 131 -4.69 4.00 0.67
CA THR A 131 -4.33 4.91 1.77
C THR A 131 -4.26 6.37 1.32
N ARG A 132 -3.82 6.61 0.07
CA ARG A 132 -3.66 7.95 -0.50
C ARG A 132 -4.67 8.18 -1.63
N LYS A 133 -5.45 9.27 -1.51
CA LYS A 133 -6.47 9.65 -2.52
C LYS A 133 -5.90 9.76 -3.95
N GLY A 134 -4.62 10.10 -4.08
CA GLY A 134 -3.93 10.19 -5.37
C GLY A 134 -3.83 8.88 -6.15
N MET A 135 -4.11 7.74 -5.53
CA MET A 135 -4.15 6.41 -6.17
C MET A 135 -5.54 5.99 -6.66
N LEU A 136 -6.60 6.73 -6.33
CA LEU A 136 -7.96 6.40 -6.78
C LEU A 136 -8.09 6.48 -8.30
N ASP A 137 -7.73 7.63 -8.89
CA ASP A 137 -7.87 7.84 -10.34
C ASP A 137 -7.01 6.85 -11.16
N PRO A 138 -5.71 6.63 -10.86
CA PRO A 138 -4.88 5.67 -11.61
C PRO A 138 -5.42 4.24 -11.56
N LEU A 139 -5.83 3.75 -10.38
CA LEU A 139 -6.38 2.40 -10.25
C LEU A 139 -7.73 2.25 -10.97
N GLN A 140 -8.59 3.27 -10.97
CA GLN A 140 -9.85 3.24 -11.73
C GLN A 140 -9.63 3.09 -13.23
N VAL A 141 -8.54 3.66 -13.77
CA VAL A 141 -8.16 3.52 -15.18
C VAL A 141 -7.58 2.14 -15.47
N HIS A 142 -6.65 1.66 -14.65
CA HIS A 142 -5.96 0.39 -14.90
C HIS A 142 -6.80 -0.86 -14.59
N LEU A 143 -7.83 -0.73 -13.74
CA LEU A 143 -8.73 -1.83 -13.36
C LEU A 143 -10.04 -1.84 -14.15
N LEU A 144 -10.11 -1.16 -15.30
CA LEU A 144 -11.28 -1.22 -16.20
C LEU A 144 -11.60 -2.65 -16.67
N ASP A 145 -10.58 -3.51 -16.78
CA ASP A 145 -10.72 -4.94 -17.09
C ASP A 145 -11.37 -5.74 -15.94
N PHE A 146 -11.46 -5.15 -14.75
CA PHE A 146 -11.96 -5.75 -13.52
C PHE A 146 -13.18 -4.99 -12.97
N PRO A 147 -14.32 -4.99 -13.68
CA PRO A 147 -15.47 -4.14 -13.35
C PRO A 147 -16.13 -4.48 -12.00
N ASN A 148 -15.84 -5.65 -11.43
CA ASN A 148 -16.39 -6.12 -10.16
C ASN A 148 -15.53 -5.74 -8.95
N ILE A 149 -14.36 -5.13 -9.15
CA ILE A 149 -13.49 -4.70 -8.07
C ILE A 149 -13.87 -3.29 -7.64
N VAL A 150 -14.27 -3.17 -6.38
CA VAL A 150 -14.65 -1.90 -5.78
C VAL A 150 -13.39 -1.17 -5.31
N ILE A 151 -13.19 0.08 -5.74
CA ILE A 151 -12.03 0.91 -5.36
C ILE A 151 -12.50 2.00 -4.39
N LYS A 152 -12.08 1.92 -3.13
CA LYS A 152 -12.43 2.90 -2.08
C LYS A 152 -11.20 3.65 -1.56
N GLY A 153 -11.43 4.88 -1.11
CA GLY A 153 -10.45 5.63 -0.32
C GLY A 153 -10.56 5.30 1.17
N SER A 154 -9.53 5.66 1.93
CA SER A 154 -9.58 5.64 3.39
C SER A 154 -9.49 7.05 3.97
N GLU A 155 -10.32 7.35 4.97
CA GLU A 155 -10.19 8.52 5.84
C GLU A 155 -9.26 8.23 7.02
N LEU A 156 -9.03 6.96 7.32
CA LEU A 156 -8.14 6.51 8.38
C LEU A 156 -6.69 6.65 7.91
N GLN A 157 -5.88 7.34 8.70
CA GLN A 157 -4.43 7.41 8.47
C GLN A 157 -3.77 6.15 9.04
N LEU A 158 -3.73 5.09 8.23
CA LEU A 158 -3.09 3.83 8.58
C LEU A 158 -1.56 3.93 8.42
N PRO A 159 -0.76 3.59 9.45
CA PRO A 159 0.69 3.79 9.44
C PRO A 159 1.47 2.69 8.70
N PHE A 160 0.98 2.17 7.56
CA PHE A 160 1.65 1.08 6.81
C PHE A 160 3.08 1.44 6.37
N GLN A 161 3.34 2.71 6.10
CA GLN A 161 4.70 3.20 5.82
C GLN A 161 5.72 2.87 6.93
N ALA A 162 5.28 2.73 8.18
CA ALA A 162 6.16 2.41 9.30
C ALA A 162 6.64 0.95 9.26
N CYS A 163 5.97 0.08 8.51
CA CYS A 163 6.37 -1.31 8.33
C CYS A 163 7.78 -1.40 7.72
N LEU A 164 8.13 -0.49 6.78
CA LEU A 164 9.47 -0.45 6.18
C LEU A 164 10.58 0.01 7.14
N LYS A 165 10.24 0.47 8.36
CA LYS A 165 11.22 0.78 9.41
C LYS A 165 11.71 -0.48 10.15
N ILE A 166 11.05 -1.62 9.95
CA ILE A 166 11.49 -2.92 10.45
C ILE A 166 12.68 -3.37 9.59
N GLU A 167 13.79 -3.75 10.25
CA GLU A 167 15.07 -4.06 9.60
C GLU A 167 14.93 -5.13 8.52
N LYS A 168 14.15 -6.19 8.79
CA LYS A 168 13.89 -7.27 7.83
C LYS A 168 13.35 -6.76 6.49
N PHE A 169 12.46 -5.76 6.50
CA PHE A 169 11.93 -5.16 5.27
C PHE A 169 12.88 -4.11 4.70
N GLY A 170 13.42 -3.24 5.54
CA GLY A 170 14.31 -2.15 5.13
C GLY A 170 15.56 -2.66 4.42
N ASP A 171 16.24 -3.63 5.01
CA ASP A 171 17.45 -4.26 4.44
C ASP A 171 17.15 -4.94 3.12
N LEU A 172 16.04 -5.67 3.08
CA LEU A 172 15.65 -6.44 1.91
C LEU A 172 15.36 -5.51 0.71
N ILE A 173 14.68 -4.39 0.94
CA ILE A 173 14.40 -3.39 -0.10
C ILE A 173 15.70 -2.72 -0.55
N LEU A 174 16.58 -2.34 0.38
CA LEU A 174 17.84 -1.66 0.06
C LEU A 174 18.84 -2.54 -0.69
N LYS A 175 18.93 -3.83 -0.34
CA LYS A 175 19.87 -4.79 -0.93
C LYS A 175 19.39 -5.38 -2.27
N ALA A 176 18.12 -5.20 -2.63
CA ALA A 176 17.57 -5.74 -3.87
C ALA A 176 18.24 -5.12 -5.11
N THR A 177 18.70 -5.98 -6.02
CA THR A 177 19.31 -5.60 -7.31
C THR A 177 18.32 -5.56 -8.47
N GLU A 178 17.12 -6.11 -8.28
CA GLU A 178 16.08 -6.18 -9.30
C GLU A 178 14.65 -6.06 -8.72
N PRO A 179 13.64 -5.71 -9.53
CA PRO A 179 12.24 -5.64 -9.08
C PRO A 179 11.64 -7.03 -8.80
N GLN A 180 11.45 -7.38 -7.54
CA GLN A 180 10.91 -8.67 -7.11
C GLN A 180 9.64 -8.54 -6.27
N MET A 181 8.77 -9.54 -6.34
CA MET A 181 7.57 -9.65 -5.49
C MET A 181 7.87 -10.62 -4.36
N ILE A 182 7.62 -10.21 -3.11
CA ILE A 182 7.88 -11.04 -1.94
C ILE A 182 6.63 -11.09 -1.07
N ILE A 183 6.34 -12.28 -0.57
CA ILE A 183 5.15 -12.56 0.24
C ILE A 183 5.56 -12.70 1.70
N PHE A 184 4.83 -12.04 2.58
CA PHE A 184 4.95 -12.16 4.03
C PHE A 184 3.59 -12.37 4.66
N ASN A 185 3.58 -12.75 5.94
CA ASN A 185 2.38 -12.71 6.77
C ASN A 185 2.66 -11.83 7.99
N LEU A 186 2.06 -10.65 8.07
CA LEU A 186 2.26 -9.70 9.18
C LEU A 186 1.61 -10.14 10.49
N TYR A 187 0.79 -11.19 10.46
CA TYR A 187 0.18 -11.77 11.65
C TYR A 187 0.95 -12.95 12.20
N ASP A 188 2.01 -13.42 11.52
CA ASP A 188 2.75 -14.61 11.91
C ASP A 188 1.80 -15.76 12.28
N ASP A 189 1.76 -16.15 13.55
CA ASP A 189 0.91 -17.21 14.09
C ASP A 189 -0.30 -16.70 14.91
N TRP A 190 -0.53 -15.39 14.97
CA TRP A 190 -1.56 -14.79 15.83
C TRP A 190 -2.96 -15.35 15.56
N LEU A 191 -3.28 -15.65 14.29
CA LEU A 191 -4.59 -16.19 13.91
C LEU A 191 -4.91 -17.57 14.50
N LYS A 192 -3.93 -18.26 15.11
CA LYS A 192 -4.18 -19.50 15.88
C LYS A 192 -4.92 -19.24 17.19
N SER A 193 -4.80 -18.04 17.76
CA SER A 193 -5.29 -17.72 19.11
C SER A 193 -6.18 -16.48 19.19
N ILE A 194 -6.12 -15.59 18.19
CA ILE A 194 -6.94 -14.36 18.15
C ILE A 194 -7.63 -14.18 16.80
N SER A 195 -8.72 -13.41 16.80
CA SER A 195 -9.45 -13.08 15.57
C SER A 195 -8.65 -12.13 14.67
N SER A 196 -8.96 -12.12 13.37
CA SER A 196 -8.38 -11.18 12.39
C SER A 196 -8.56 -9.71 12.80
N TYR A 197 -9.70 -9.37 13.41
CA TYR A 197 -9.96 -8.02 13.93
C TYR A 197 -8.96 -7.62 15.02
N ALA A 198 -8.73 -8.53 15.99
CA ALA A 198 -7.79 -8.29 17.07
C ALA A 198 -6.34 -8.27 16.56
N ALA A 199 -6.00 -9.14 15.61
CA ALA A 199 -4.70 -9.19 14.96
C ALA A 199 -4.40 -7.89 14.19
N PHE A 200 -5.35 -7.41 13.40
CA PHE A 200 -5.22 -6.13 12.69
C PHE A 200 -5.06 -4.96 13.65
N SER A 201 -5.89 -4.89 14.69
CA SER A 201 -5.81 -3.83 15.69
C SER A 201 -4.47 -3.83 16.42
N ARG A 202 -3.94 -5.02 16.76
CA ARG A 202 -2.58 -5.18 17.32
C ARG A 202 -1.51 -4.70 16.34
N LEU A 203 -1.59 -5.09 15.07
CA LEU A 203 -0.66 -4.65 14.02
C LEU A 203 -0.66 -3.12 13.88
N ILE A 204 -1.84 -2.49 13.80
CA ILE A 204 -1.95 -1.04 13.69
C ILE A 204 -1.35 -0.34 14.92
N LEU A 205 -1.55 -0.87 16.13
CA LEU A 205 -0.94 -0.33 17.34
C LEU A 205 0.59 -0.38 17.27
N ILE A 206 1.16 -1.52 16.88
CA ILE A 206 2.62 -1.70 16.72
C ILE A 206 3.17 -0.73 15.67
N LEU A 207 2.55 -0.68 14.48
CA LEU A 207 2.99 0.20 13.40
C LEU A 207 2.87 1.68 13.78
N LYS A 208 1.83 2.07 14.54
CA LYS A 208 1.67 3.43 15.03
C LYS A 208 2.76 3.79 16.04
N ALA A 209 3.13 2.87 16.94
CA ALA A 209 4.24 3.06 17.86
C ALA A 209 5.57 3.24 17.11
N LEU A 210 5.87 2.38 16.12
CA LEU A 210 7.06 2.50 15.24
C LEU A 210 7.04 3.79 14.40
N HIS A 211 5.85 4.29 14.04
CA HIS A 211 5.71 5.54 13.33
C HIS A 211 6.13 6.73 14.23
N VAL A 212 5.61 6.79 15.46
CA VAL A 212 5.78 7.90 16.40
C VAL A 212 7.15 7.88 17.09
N ASN A 213 7.57 6.75 17.63
CA ASN A 213 8.85 6.61 18.31
C ASN A 213 9.44 5.22 18.03
N ASN A 214 10.26 5.14 16.99
CA ASN A 214 10.85 3.89 16.51
C ASN A 214 11.73 3.24 17.59
N ASP A 215 12.63 4.01 18.20
CA ASP A 215 13.61 3.48 19.15
C ASP A 215 12.93 2.93 20.40
N ARG A 216 11.97 3.67 20.97
CA ARG A 216 11.21 3.20 22.13
C ARG A 216 10.32 2.02 21.81
N ALA A 217 9.68 2.00 20.64
CA ALA A 217 8.87 0.86 20.22
C ALA A 217 9.73 -0.40 20.06
N LYS A 218 10.91 -0.31 19.43
CA LYS A 218 11.85 -1.43 19.32
C LYS A 218 12.32 -1.95 20.67
N MET A 219 12.65 -1.06 21.61
CA MET A 219 13.01 -1.45 22.99
C MET A 219 11.86 -2.17 23.72
N ILE A 220 10.61 -1.76 23.50
CA ILE A 220 9.44 -2.43 24.10
C ILE A 220 9.19 -3.79 23.45
N LEU A 221 9.33 -3.90 22.13
CA LEU A 221 9.09 -5.14 21.38
C LEU A 221 10.17 -6.21 21.64
N LYS A 222 11.39 -5.79 21.97
CA LYS A 222 12.52 -6.68 22.29
C LYS A 222 13.22 -6.19 23.58
N PRO A 223 12.60 -6.41 24.75
CA PRO A 223 13.10 -5.86 26.01
C PRO A 223 14.35 -6.58 26.53
N ASP A 224 14.52 -7.85 26.17
CA ASP A 224 15.65 -8.68 26.58
C ASP A 224 16.03 -9.69 25.49
N LYS A 225 17.13 -10.43 25.73
CA LYS A 225 17.65 -11.44 24.80
C LYS A 225 16.84 -12.75 24.80
N THR A 226 15.93 -12.94 25.75
CA THR A 226 15.09 -14.15 25.84
C THR A 226 13.91 -14.08 24.88
N THR A 227 13.48 -12.87 24.54
CA THR A 227 12.46 -12.62 23.52
C THR A 227 13.06 -12.79 22.13
N ILE A 228 12.85 -13.96 21.53
CA ILE A 228 13.37 -14.33 20.20
C ILE A 228 12.29 -14.18 19.12
N THR A 229 12.70 -13.74 17.93
CA THR A 229 11.86 -13.74 16.72
C THR A 229 12.33 -14.91 15.84
N GLU A 230 11.41 -15.78 15.44
CA GLU A 230 11.72 -16.88 14.53
C GLU A 230 12.10 -16.34 13.15
N ILE A 231 12.97 -17.04 12.41
CA ILE A 231 13.50 -16.58 11.11
C ILE A 231 12.38 -16.30 10.10
N HIS A 232 11.31 -17.09 10.14
CA HIS A 232 10.15 -16.97 9.25
C HIS A 232 9.10 -15.96 9.73
N HIS A 233 9.21 -15.45 10.97
CA HIS A 233 8.34 -14.43 11.56
C HIS A 233 8.94 -13.02 11.47
N ILE A 234 8.20 -11.99 11.90
CA ILE A 234 8.58 -10.57 11.76
C ILE A 234 8.85 -9.90 13.11
#